data_AF-A0A2A4CQ11-F1
#
_entry.id   AF-A0A2A4CQ11-F1
#
_cell.length_a   1.000
_cell.length_b   1.000
_cell.length_c   1.000
_cell.angle_alpha   90.00
_cell.angle_beta   90.00
_cell.angle_gamma   90.00
#
_symmetry.space_group_name_H-M   'P 1'
#
loop_
_entity.id
_entity.type
_entity.pdbx_description
1 polymer ?
#
loop_
_entity_poly.entity_id
_entity_poly.type
_entity_poly.pdbx_seq_one_letter_code
_entity_poly.pdbx_strand_id
1 'polypeptide(L)' 'MSRELWQAVLMRAIDDAVHGVPASGVSPERREFETQEARRFLTRPSADLDLVCTFAGVEPEAVRGRMRENAFVASGRRFP' A
#
# COMPACT_ATOMS: atom_id res chain seq x y z
N MET A 1 9.46 -19.80 6.58
CA MET A 1 9.08 -18.39 6.83
C MET A 1 7.61 -18.28 6.45
N SER A 2 6.75 -18.03 7.42
CA SER A 2 5.34 -18.42 7.30
C SER A 2 4.53 -17.37 6.53
N ARG A 3 3.51 -17.81 5.78
CA ARG A 3 2.64 -16.98 4.92
C ARG A 3 2.07 -15.78 5.64
N GLU A 4 1.81 -15.91 6.94
CA GLU A 4 1.26 -14.88 7.83
C GLU A 4 2.19 -13.67 7.93
N LEU A 5 3.51 -13.86 7.88
CA LEU A 5 4.45 -12.73 7.87
C LEU A 5 4.33 -11.92 6.59
N TRP A 6 4.23 -12.58 5.43
CA TRP A 6 4.05 -11.91 4.16
C TRP A 6 2.69 -11.21 4.05
N GLN A 7 1.66 -11.79 4.66
CA GLN A 7 0.37 -11.12 4.82
C GLN A 7 0.49 -9.87 5.70
N ALA A 8 1.26 -9.92 6.80
CA ALA A 8 1.50 -8.76 7.65
C ALA A 8 2.27 -7.66 6.90
N VAL A 9 3.27 -8.00 6.09
CA VAL A 9 3.99 -7.04 5.23
C VAL A 9 3.04 -6.39 4.24
N LEU A 10 2.22 -7.18 3.55
CA LEU A 10 1.26 -6.67 2.57
C LEU A 10 0.21 -5.77 3.23
N MET A 11 -0.35 -6.20 4.37
CA MET A 11 -1.32 -5.42 5.14
C MET A 11 -0.72 -4.10 5.61
N ARG A 12 0.55 -4.12 6.03
CA ARG A 12 1.23 -2.89 6.45
C ARG A 12 1.36 -1.88 5.31
N ALA A 13 1.78 -2.34 4.13
CA ALA A 13 1.87 -1.49 2.94
C ALA A 13 0.50 -0.91 2.56
N ILE A 14 -0.57 -1.72 2.68
CA ILE A 14 -1.95 -1.29 2.44
C ILE A 14 -2.36 -0.21 3.45
N ASP A 15 -2.11 -0.42 4.74
CA ASP A 15 -2.42 0.57 5.77
C ASP A 15 -1.68 1.89 5.54
N ASP A 16 -0.40 1.83 5.23
CA ASP A 16 0.41 3.02 4.94
C ASP A 16 -0.12 3.77 3.69
N ALA A 17 -0.62 3.05 2.67
CA ALA A 17 -1.20 3.67 1.48
C ALA A 17 -2.60 4.28 1.71
N VAL A 18 -3.43 3.63 2.52
CA VAL A 18 -4.84 3.99 2.76
C VAL A 18 -4.96 5.05 3.86
N HIS A 19 -4.30 4.82 5.00
CA HIS A 19 -4.39 5.67 6.20
C HIS A 19 -3.25 6.69 6.28
N GLY A 20 -2.19 6.49 5.51
CA GLY A 20 -0.96 7.25 5.61
C GLY A 20 -0.04 6.70 6.69
N VAL A 21 1.27 6.88 6.49
CA VAL A 21 2.29 6.42 7.44
C VAL A 21 2.10 7.10 8.80
N PRO A 22 2.31 6.40 9.95
CA PRO A 22 2.24 7.01 11.27
C PRO A 22 3.20 8.18 11.44
N ALA A 23 2.75 9.23 12.12
CA ALA A 23 3.56 10.45 12.33
C ALA A 23 4.71 10.30 13.34
N SER A 24 4.87 9.12 13.96
CA SER A 24 5.83 8.94 15.06
C SER A 24 7.27 9.00 14.55
N GLY A 25 7.96 10.10 14.88
CA GLY A 25 9.39 10.27 14.60
C GLY A 25 9.74 10.67 13.16
N VAL A 26 8.77 11.08 12.35
CA VAL A 26 8.97 11.41 10.94
C VAL A 26 8.43 12.82 10.63
N SER A 27 9.13 13.58 9.79
CA SER A 27 8.65 14.90 9.37
C SER A 27 7.37 14.77 8.53
N PRO A 28 6.52 15.81 8.48
CA PRO A 28 5.33 15.80 7.63
C PRO A 28 5.64 15.52 6.16
N GLU A 29 6.72 16.09 5.61
CA GLU A 29 7.07 15.86 4.20
C GLU A 29 7.49 14.42 3.96
N ARG A 30 8.26 13.85 4.90
CA ARG A 30 8.71 12.46 4.79
C ARG A 30 7.53 11.49 4.90
N ARG A 31 6.58 11.77 5.79
CA ARG A 31 5.34 11.00 5.92
C ARG A 31 4.51 11.02 4.63
N GLU A 32 4.37 12.19 4.02
CA GLU A 32 3.67 12.33 2.73
C GLU A 32 4.39 11.54 1.63
N PHE A 33 5.71 11.67 1.55
CA PHE A 33 6.54 10.94 0.59
C PHE A 33 6.37 9.43 0.74
N GLU A 34 6.51 8.88 1.94
CA GLU A 34 6.38 7.44 2.19
C GLU A 34 4.96 6.92 1.92
N THR A 35 3.94 7.74 2.22
CA THR A 35 2.54 7.42 1.85
C THR A 35 2.36 7.34 0.33
N GLN A 36 2.97 8.27 -0.42
CA GLN A 36 2.93 8.25 -1.89
C GLN A 36 3.69 7.04 -2.46
N GLU A 37 4.83 6.68 -1.87
CA GLU A 37 5.60 5.51 -2.29
C GLU A 37 4.84 4.21 -2.00
N ALA A 38 4.15 4.08 -0.85
CA ALA A 38 3.28 2.94 -0.57
C ALA A 38 2.15 2.80 -1.61
N ARG A 39 1.51 3.91 -1.99
CA ARG A 39 0.49 3.93 -3.06
C ARG A 39 1.08 3.51 -4.41
N ARG A 40 2.26 4.02 -4.76
CA ARG A 40 2.94 3.65 -6.01
C ARG A 40 3.31 2.17 -6.04
N PHE A 41 3.84 1.66 -4.94
CA PHE A 41 4.19 0.25 -4.78
C PHE A 41 2.99 -0.65 -5.03
N LEU A 42 1.81 -0.31 -4.50
CA LEU A 42 0.60 -1.12 -4.62
C LEU A 42 -0.19 -0.94 -5.92
N THR A 43 0.07 0.12 -6.70
CA THR A 43 -0.71 0.43 -7.93
C THR A 43 0.06 0.18 -9.21
N ARG A 44 1.39 0.15 -9.16
CA ARG A 44 2.26 -0.15 -10.31
C ARG A 44 2.63 -1.63 -10.32
N PRO A 45 2.68 -2.27 -11.50
CA PRO A 45 3.25 -3.62 -11.61
C PRO A 45 4.74 -3.58 -11.28
N SER A 46 5.20 -4.46 -10.40
CA SER A 46 6.61 -4.63 -10.04
C SER A 46 6.89 -6.06 -9.59
N ALA A 47 8.10 -6.55 -9.85
CA ALA A 47 8.51 -7.90 -9.47
C ALA A 47 8.44 -8.11 -7.94
N ASP A 48 8.73 -7.06 -7.16
CA ASP A 48 8.69 -7.10 -5.71
C ASP A 48 7.25 -7.26 -5.18
N LEU A 49 6.29 -6.53 -5.75
CA LEU A 49 4.88 -6.68 -5.39
C LEU A 49 4.39 -8.09 -5.73
N ASP A 50 4.71 -8.58 -6.93
CA ASP A 50 4.30 -9.92 -7.37
C ASP A 50 4.87 -11.02 -6.44
N LEU A 51 6.12 -10.86 -5.99
CA LEU A 51 6.75 -11.75 -5.02
C LEU A 51 6.06 -11.72 -3.65
N VAL A 52 5.78 -10.52 -3.13
CA VAL A 52 5.07 -10.34 -1.85
C VAL A 52 3.68 -10.97 -1.90
N CYS A 53 2.93 -10.72 -2.98
CA CYS A 53 1.61 -11.29 -3.19
C CYS A 53 1.66 -12.82 -3.32
N THR A 54 2.64 -13.35 -4.05
CA THR A 54 2.86 -14.81 -4.19
C THR A 54 3.09 -15.46 -2.83
N PHE A 55 3.98 -14.90 -2.00
CA PHE A 55 4.26 -15.46 -0.68
C PHE A 55 3.14 -15.24 0.35
N ALA A 56 2.34 -14.18 0.20
CA ALA A 56 1.12 -13.98 0.98
C ALA A 56 -0.03 -14.90 0.52
N GLY A 57 0.10 -15.54 -0.65
CA GLY A 57 -0.93 -16.37 -1.26
C GLY A 57 -2.15 -15.57 -1.70
N VAL A 58 -1.91 -14.42 -2.35
CA VAL A 58 -2.91 -13.53 -2.94
C VAL A 58 -2.54 -13.20 -4.38
N GLU A 59 -3.55 -12.86 -5.18
CA GLU A 59 -3.35 -12.54 -6.59
C GLU A 59 -2.92 -11.07 -6.78
N PRO A 60 -1.76 -10.78 -7.42
CA PRO A 60 -1.23 -9.43 -7.54
C PRO A 60 -2.13 -8.44 -8.29
N GLU A 61 -2.78 -8.85 -9.39
CA GLU A 61 -3.66 -7.95 -10.17
C GLU A 61 -4.92 -7.57 -9.39
N ALA A 62 -5.49 -8.46 -8.60
CA ALA A 62 -6.62 -8.19 -7.72
C ALA A 62 -6.26 -7.13 -6.67
N VAL A 63 -5.06 -7.20 -6.08
CA VAL A 63 -4.56 -6.17 -5.17
C VAL A 63 -4.40 -4.84 -5.89
N ARG A 64 -3.76 -4.82 -7.06
CA ARG A 64 -3.58 -3.59 -7.87
C ARG A 64 -4.90 -2.96 -8.27
N GLY A 65 -5.85 -3.76 -8.75
CA GLY A 65 -7.19 -3.31 -9.15
C GLY A 65 -7.89 -2.62 -7.99
N ARG A 66 -7.92 -3.27 -6.82
CA ARG A 66 -8.53 -2.72 -5.61
C ARG A 66 -7.84 -1.44 -5.13
N MET A 67 -6.52 -1.37 -5.24
CA MET A 67 -5.75 -0.20 -4.82
C MET A 67 -5.92 0.98 -5.78
N ARG A 68 -6.12 0.74 -7.07
CA ARG A 68 -6.46 1.79 -8.05
C ARG A 68 -7.86 2.36 -7.80
N GLU A 69 -8.84 1.51 -7.48
CA GLU A 69 -10.19 1.94 -7.06
C GLU A 69 -10.12 2.81 -5.80
N ASN A 70 -9.40 2.35 -4.77
CA ASN A 70 -9.26 3.09 -3.51
C ASN A 70 -8.45 4.38 -3.66
N ALA A 71 -7.42 4.40 -4.50
CA ALA A 71 -6.65 5.61 -4.79
C ALA A 71 -7.52 6.67 -5.48
N PHE A 72 -8.40 6.26 -6.40
CA PHE A 72 -9.38 7.16 -7.02
C PHE A 72 -10.34 7.77 -5.96
N VAL A 73 -10.78 6.98 -5.00
CA VAL A 73 -11.64 7.43 -3.89
C VAL A 73 -10.88 8.34 -2.90
N ALA A 74 -9.61 8.06 -2.61
CA ALA A 74 -8.78 8.88 -1.74
C ALA A 74 -8.46 10.25 -2.34
N SER A 75 -8.36 10.35 -3.67
CA SER A 75 -8.34 11.63 -4.41
C SER A 75 -9.70 12.34 -4.46
N GLY A 76 -10.78 11.64 -4.10
CA GLY A 76 -12.16 12.14 -4.02
C GLY A 76 -12.62 12.53 -2.61
N ARG A 77 -11.69 12.75 -1.65
CA ARG A 77 -12.04 13.39 -0.37
C ARG A 77 -12.39 14.87 -0.65
N ARG A 78 -13.68 15.11 -0.91
CA ARG A 78 -14.30 16.43 -0.86
C ARG A 78 -14.06 17.01 0.54
N PHE A 79 -13.26 18.05 0.60
CA PHE A 79 -13.10 18.88 1.80
C PHE A 79 -14.46 19.53 2.12
N PRO A 80 -14.97 19.47 3.37
CA PRO A 80 -15.76 20.58 3.88
C PRO A 80 -14.88 21.84 4.00
#